data_AF-A0A922VWU7-F1
#
_entry.id   AF-A0A922VWU7-F1
#
_cell.length_a   1.000
_cell.length_b   1.000
_cell.length_c   1.000
_cell.angle_alpha   90.00
_cell.angle_beta   90.00
_cell.angle_gamma   90.00
#
_symmetry.space_group_name_H-M   'P 1'
#
loop_
_entity.id
_entity.type
_entity.pdbx_description
1 polymer ?
#
loop_
_entity_poly.entity_id
_entity_poly.type
_entity_poly.pdbx_seq_one_letter_code
_entity_poly.pdbx_strand_id
1 'polypeptide(L)'
;AVPDGPFTAATAQEMARRFFAVHRTEYGHAFEDQAVQMVTLRVIGSSRSDTLRLPVMEKGGRRNPSDAALYARPTTFDDGATIQTPRFDRLKLRAQDTVAGPAVIVQQNSTTIVPPGFVATVMKLGDLVIARMSGEA
;
A
#
# COMPACT_ATOMS: atom_id res chain seq x y z
N ALA A 1 -20.06 0.43 17.12
CA ALA A 1 -19.54 0.19 18.48
C ALA A 1 -20.63 0.51 19.51
N VAL A 2 -20.65 -0.20 20.64
CA VAL A 2 -21.51 0.09 21.79
C VAL A 2 -21.09 1.45 22.37
N PRO A 3 -22.02 2.40 22.62
CA PRO A 3 -21.70 3.65 23.31
C PRO A 3 -21.15 3.41 24.72
N ASP A 4 -20.29 4.32 25.20
CA ASP A 4 -19.79 4.27 26.57
C ASP A 4 -20.90 4.46 27.60
N GLY A 5 -20.68 3.90 28.79
CA GLY A 5 -21.60 4.01 29.93
C GLY A 5 -22.58 2.84 30.07
N PRO A 6 -23.60 2.97 30.94
CA PRO A 6 -24.57 1.91 31.18
C PRO A 6 -25.36 1.55 29.93
N PHE A 7 -25.63 0.25 29.75
CA PHE A 7 -26.50 -0.22 28.68
C PHE A 7 -27.96 0.01 29.05
N THR A 8 -28.62 0.94 28.34
CA THR A 8 -30.02 1.32 28.58
C THR A 8 -30.88 1.08 27.34
N ALA A 9 -32.20 1.25 27.46
CA ALA A 9 -33.10 1.22 26.31
C ALA A 9 -32.73 2.24 25.22
N ALA A 10 -32.27 3.44 25.62
CA ALA A 10 -31.78 4.44 24.68
C ALA A 10 -30.50 3.99 23.96
N THR A 11 -29.58 3.33 24.68
CA THR A 11 -28.37 2.72 24.11
C THR A 11 -28.73 1.66 23.07
N ALA A 12 -29.70 0.80 23.37
CA ALA A 12 -30.17 -0.24 22.44
C ALA A 12 -30.78 0.36 21.17
N GLN A 13 -31.62 1.40 21.29
CA GLN A 13 -32.21 2.10 20.14
C GLN A 13 -31.16 2.77 19.25
N GLU A 14 -30.15 3.40 19.86
CA GLU A 14 -29.04 4.00 19.12
C GLU A 14 -28.20 2.95 18.38
N MET A 15 -27.94 1.80 19.02
CA MET A 15 -27.26 0.69 18.36
C MET A 15 -28.06 0.12 17.18
N ALA A 16 -29.38 -0.02 17.31
CA ALA A 16 -30.25 -0.45 16.22
C ALA A 16 -30.21 0.53 15.04
N ARG A 17 -30.29 1.84 15.30
CA ARG A 17 -30.15 2.88 14.26
C ARG A 17 -28.81 2.79 13.54
N ARG A 18 -27.70 2.62 14.28
CA ARG A 18 -26.36 2.44 13.68
C ARG A 18 -26.27 1.17 12.85
N PHE A 19 -26.90 0.09 13.29
CA PHE A 19 -26.98 -1.15 12.52
C PHE A 19 -27.69 -0.94 11.18
N PHE A 20 -28.86 -0.28 11.18
CA PHE A 20 -29.60 0.01 9.94
C PHE A 20 -28.82 0.92 9.00
N ALA A 21 -28.12 1.94 9.51
CA ALA A 21 -27.28 2.81 8.70
C ALA A 21 -26.16 2.03 7.98
N VAL A 22 -25.48 1.11 8.68
CA VAL A 22 -24.46 0.25 8.07
C VAL A 22 -25.10 -0.72 7.07
N HIS A 23 -26.22 -1.36 7.41
CA HIS A 23 -26.90 -2.29 6.51
C HIS A 23 -27.34 -1.61 5.21
N ARG A 24 -27.79 -0.35 5.28
CA ARG A 24 -28.14 0.45 4.10
C ARG A 24 -26.92 0.75 3.22
N THR A 25 -25.78 1.06 3.81
CA THR A 25 -24.54 1.29 3.05
C THR A 25 -24.06 0.01 2.35
N GLU A 26 -24.09 -1.13 3.05
CA GLU A 26 -23.57 -2.40 2.52
C GLU A 26 -24.52 -3.07 1.51
N TYR A 27 -25.84 -2.98 1.73
CA TYR A 27 -26.85 -3.73 0.97
C TYR A 27 -27.86 -2.85 0.23
N GLY A 28 -27.76 -1.52 0.33
CA GLY A 28 -28.65 -0.57 -0.33
C GLY A 28 -30.03 -0.39 0.31
N HIS A 29 -30.35 -1.11 1.40
CA HIS A 29 -31.65 -1.04 2.09
C HIS A 29 -31.51 -1.40 3.58
N ALA A 30 -32.53 -1.12 4.39
CA ALA A 30 -32.62 -1.53 5.80
C ALA A 30 -34.10 -1.69 6.23
N PHE A 31 -34.39 -2.64 7.11
CA PHE A 31 -35.74 -2.95 7.60
C PHE A 31 -36.00 -2.31 8.97
N GLU A 32 -36.17 -0.99 8.99
CA GLU A 32 -36.24 -0.19 10.23
C GLU A 32 -37.47 -0.47 11.11
N ASP A 33 -38.48 -1.13 10.54
CA ASP A 33 -39.70 -1.60 11.20
C ASP A 33 -39.53 -2.96 11.88
N GLN A 34 -38.42 -3.67 11.64
CA GLN A 34 -38.16 -4.98 12.22
C GLN A 34 -37.36 -4.91 13.53
N ALA A 35 -37.61 -5.90 14.40
CA ALA A 35 -36.86 -6.05 15.64
C ALA A 35 -35.40 -6.41 15.35
N VAL A 36 -34.48 -5.71 16.01
CA VAL A 36 -33.04 -6.00 15.96
C VAL A 36 -32.67 -6.98 17.06
N GLN A 37 -32.05 -8.11 16.71
CA GLN A 37 -31.51 -9.09 17.66
C GLN A 37 -29.98 -8.98 17.72
N MET A 38 -29.43 -8.82 18.92
CA MET A 38 -27.98 -8.91 19.13
C MET A 38 -27.57 -10.38 19.23
N VAL A 39 -26.88 -10.88 18.20
CA VAL A 39 -26.43 -12.28 18.15
C VAL A 39 -25.07 -12.51 18.80
N THR A 40 -24.20 -11.49 18.83
CA THR A 40 -22.85 -11.61 19.40
C THR A 40 -22.40 -10.28 19.97
N LEU A 41 -21.90 -10.32 21.21
CA LEU A 41 -21.20 -9.20 21.83
C LEU A 41 -19.69 -9.51 21.85
N ARG A 42 -18.90 -8.69 21.16
CA ARG A 42 -17.44 -8.82 21.12
C ARG A 42 -16.80 -7.70 21.93
N VAL A 43 -15.93 -8.09 22.86
CA VAL A 43 -15.08 -7.17 23.62
C VAL A 43 -13.66 -7.26 23.06
N ILE A 44 -13.04 -6.11 22.78
CA ILE A 44 -11.65 -6.02 22.35
C ILE A 44 -10.89 -5.26 23.42
N GLY A 45 -9.97 -5.93 24.10
CA GLY A 45 -8.99 -5.30 24.98
C GLY A 45 -7.69 -5.05 24.21
N SER A 46 -7.18 -3.82 24.24
CA SER A 46 -5.90 -3.46 23.64
C SER A 46 -5.00 -2.81 24.68
N SER A 47 -3.72 -3.22 24.72
CA SER A 47 -2.67 -2.55 25.48
C SER A 47 -1.64 -1.93 24.53
N ARG A 48 -0.88 -0.93 25.00
CA ARG A 48 0.26 -0.42 24.24
C ARG A 48 1.40 -1.42 24.35
N SER A 49 1.91 -1.85 23.21
CA SER A 49 3.16 -2.58 23.08
C SER A 49 4.14 -1.75 22.26
N ASP A 50 5.43 -2.03 22.40
CA ASP A 50 6.43 -1.46 21.51
C ASP A 50 6.12 -1.90 20.08
N THR A 51 5.99 -0.91 19.19
CA THR A 51 5.76 -1.13 17.77
C THR A 51 7.09 -1.30 17.07
N LEU A 52 7.13 -2.19 16.07
CA LEU A 52 8.30 -2.36 15.23
C LEU A 52 8.66 -1.02 14.58
N ARG A 53 9.85 -0.50 14.90
CA ARG A 53 10.40 0.70 14.27
C ARG A 53 11.28 0.28 13.11
N LEU A 54 10.83 0.53 11.88
CA LEU A 54 11.64 0.31 10.70
C LEU A 54 12.78 1.33 10.64
N PRO A 55 14.03 0.90 10.38
CA PRO A 55 15.16 1.82 10.26
C PRO A 55 14.99 2.71 9.03
N VAL A 56 15.40 3.97 9.16
CA VAL A 56 15.43 4.92 8.05
C VAL A 56 16.67 4.63 7.21
N MET A 57 16.50 4.51 5.90
CA MET A 57 17.63 4.33 4.98
C MET A 57 18.44 5.62 4.85
N GLU A 58 19.74 5.48 4.57
CA GLU A 58 20.59 6.61 4.19
C GLU A 58 20.01 7.33 2.97
N LYS A 59 20.06 8.66 2.97
CA LYS A 59 19.59 9.49 1.86
C LYS A 59 20.58 9.41 0.69
N GLY A 60 20.09 9.03 -0.48
CA GLY A 60 20.84 9.06 -1.74
C GLY A 60 20.38 10.20 -2.64
N GLY A 61 19.10 10.20 -3.04
CA GLY A 61 18.57 11.20 -3.97
C GLY A 61 19.16 11.12 -5.39
N ARG A 62 19.73 9.96 -5.76
CA ARG A 62 20.45 9.75 -7.02
C ARG A 62 19.50 9.33 -8.12
N ARG A 63 19.80 9.66 -9.38
CA ARG A 63 19.06 9.19 -10.55
C ARG A 63 19.86 8.11 -11.28
N ASN A 64 19.27 6.93 -11.46
CA ASN A 64 19.88 5.75 -12.06
C ASN A 64 21.30 5.47 -11.51
N PRO A 65 21.46 5.25 -10.19
CA PRO A 65 22.76 5.11 -9.53
C PRO A 65 23.62 3.99 -10.15
N SER A 66 24.79 4.34 -10.66
CA SER A 66 25.68 3.44 -11.40
C SER A 66 26.34 2.38 -10.53
N ASP A 67 26.59 2.67 -9.25
CA ASP A 67 27.09 1.73 -8.26
C ASP A 67 26.09 0.59 -7.97
N ALA A 68 24.80 0.87 -8.16
CA ALA A 68 23.72 -0.11 -8.10
C ALA A 68 23.50 -0.84 -9.44
N ALA A 69 24.08 -0.39 -10.55
CA ALA A 69 23.92 -1.08 -11.83
C ALA A 69 24.64 -2.44 -11.82
N LEU A 70 23.99 -3.45 -12.38
CA LEU A 70 24.52 -4.80 -12.53
C LEU A 70 24.93 -5.05 -13.98
N TYR A 71 23.94 -5.34 -14.83
CA TYR A 71 24.13 -5.65 -16.24
C TYR A 71 22.85 -5.28 -17.01
N ALA A 72 22.95 -5.19 -18.33
CA ALA A 72 21.79 -5.03 -19.21
C ALA A 72 21.55 -6.31 -20.02
N ARG A 73 20.28 -6.59 -20.32
CA ARG A 73 19.88 -7.62 -21.29
C ARG A 73 18.64 -7.16 -22.06
N PRO A 74 18.41 -7.69 -23.28
CA PRO A 74 17.13 -7.54 -23.96
C PRO A 74 15.97 -7.99 -23.06
N THR A 75 14.92 -7.17 -22.99
CA THR A 75 13.65 -7.50 -22.35
C THR A 75 12.54 -7.07 -23.31
N THR A 76 11.59 -7.96 -23.56
CA THR A 76 10.39 -7.67 -24.36
C THR A 76 9.27 -7.23 -23.44
N PHE A 77 8.65 -6.09 -23.73
CA PHE A 77 7.50 -5.56 -22.99
C PHE A 77 6.18 -5.86 -23.72
N ASP A 78 5.05 -5.55 -23.08
CA ASP A 78 3.70 -5.90 -23.58
C ASP A 78 3.34 -5.24 -24.92
N ASP A 79 4.03 -4.16 -25.29
CA ASP A 79 3.92 -3.52 -26.61
C ASP A 79 4.68 -4.27 -27.73
N GLY A 80 5.34 -5.39 -27.38
CA GLY A 80 6.16 -6.19 -28.28
C GLY A 80 7.56 -5.62 -28.50
N ALA A 81 7.89 -4.45 -27.96
CA ALA A 81 9.20 -3.84 -28.12
C ALA A 81 10.24 -4.57 -27.26
N THR A 82 11.38 -4.90 -27.87
CA THR A 82 12.53 -5.48 -27.16
C THR A 82 13.60 -4.41 -26.94
N ILE A 83 13.85 -4.07 -25.68
CA ILE A 83 14.74 -2.96 -25.30
C ILE A 83 15.88 -3.48 -24.42
N GLN A 84 17.10 -2.98 -24.65
CA GLN A 84 18.21 -3.21 -23.73
C GLN A 84 17.88 -2.59 -22.37
N THR A 85 17.60 -3.44 -21.39
CA THR A 85 17.05 -3.01 -20.11
C THR A 85 18.12 -3.15 -19.02
N PRO A 86 18.57 -2.08 -18.36
CA PRO A 86 19.51 -2.21 -17.25
C PRO A 86 18.86 -2.90 -16.05
N ARG A 87 19.66 -3.69 -15.33
CA ARG A 87 19.29 -4.27 -14.05
C ARG A 87 20.05 -3.63 -12.91
N PHE A 88 19.36 -3.35 -11.82
CA PHE A 88 19.91 -2.71 -10.63
C PHE A 88 19.81 -3.63 -9.42
N ASP A 89 20.85 -3.64 -8.59
CA ASP A 89 20.85 -4.30 -7.29
C ASP A 89 20.06 -3.45 -6.29
N ARG A 90 18.95 -4.00 -5.80
CA ARG A 90 18.09 -3.33 -4.84
C ARG A 90 18.84 -2.93 -3.57
N LEU A 91 19.81 -3.71 -3.12
CA LEU A 91 20.52 -3.48 -1.85
C LEU A 91 21.44 -2.26 -1.89
N LYS A 92 21.80 -1.78 -3.09
CA LYS A 92 22.67 -0.61 -3.28
C LYS A 92 21.90 0.69 -3.49
N LEU A 93 20.58 0.61 -3.64
CA LEU A 93 19.72 1.79 -3.73
C LEU A 93 19.48 2.38 -2.33
N ARG A 94 19.48 3.71 -2.26
CA ARG A 94 19.33 4.53 -1.05
C ARG A 94 18.00 5.27 -1.09
N ALA A 95 17.57 5.83 0.06
CA ALA A 95 16.33 6.61 0.11
C ALA A 95 16.38 7.76 -0.90
N GLN A 96 15.26 8.00 -1.56
CA GLN A 96 15.05 9.00 -2.61
C GLN A 96 15.82 8.75 -3.92
N ASP A 97 16.55 7.63 -4.04
CA ASP A 97 17.06 7.24 -5.35
C ASP A 97 15.90 6.95 -6.29
N THR A 98 16.11 7.28 -7.57
CA THR A 98 15.16 7.04 -8.65
C THR A 98 15.77 6.13 -9.70
N VAL A 99 14.98 5.21 -10.22
CA VAL A 99 15.32 4.34 -11.34
C VAL A 99 14.27 4.57 -12.42
N ALA A 100 14.67 5.21 -13.52
CA ALA A 100 13.81 5.45 -14.67
C ALA A 100 13.73 4.18 -15.54
N GLY A 101 12.50 3.83 -15.93
CA GLY A 101 12.24 2.71 -16.82
C GLY A 101 12.54 3.03 -18.29
N PRO A 102 12.78 2.00 -19.14
CA PRO A 102 12.74 0.58 -18.81
C PRO A 102 13.91 0.14 -17.94
N ALA A 103 13.64 -0.54 -16.83
CA ALA A 103 14.66 -1.07 -15.92
C ALA A 103 14.10 -2.27 -15.13
N VAL A 104 14.99 -3.10 -14.59
CA VAL A 104 14.62 -4.17 -13.64
C VAL A 104 15.41 -4.00 -12.34
N ILE A 105 14.74 -3.96 -11.21
CA ILE A 105 15.37 -3.93 -9.89
C ILE A 105 15.33 -5.34 -9.33
N VAL A 106 16.50 -5.91 -9.04
CA VAL A 106 16.68 -7.29 -8.60
C VAL A 106 16.99 -7.31 -7.11
N GLN A 107 16.31 -8.19 -6.40
CA GLN A 107 16.55 -8.54 -5.00
C GLN A 107 16.55 -10.07 -4.88
N GLN A 108 17.21 -10.61 -3.86
CA GLN A 108 17.30 -12.07 -3.66
C GLN A 108 15.94 -12.78 -3.64
N ASN A 109 14.87 -12.12 -3.19
CA ASN A 109 13.52 -12.68 -3.05
C ASN A 109 12.46 -11.96 -3.91
N SER A 110 12.85 -11.06 -4.81
CA SER A 110 11.90 -10.31 -5.64
C SER A 110 12.57 -9.73 -6.89
N THR A 111 11.80 -9.60 -7.97
CA THR A 111 12.22 -8.91 -9.19
C THR A 111 11.15 -7.89 -9.56
N THR A 112 11.51 -6.61 -9.56
CA THR A 112 10.58 -5.50 -9.84
C THR A 112 10.88 -4.92 -11.21
N ILE A 113 9.90 -4.93 -12.11
CA ILE A 113 10.02 -4.32 -13.44
C ILE A 113 9.56 -2.87 -13.34
N VAL A 114 10.36 -1.95 -13.89
CA VAL A 114 9.99 -0.54 -14.10
C VAL A 114 9.77 -0.36 -15.61
N PRO A 115 8.51 -0.29 -16.08
CA PRO A 115 8.21 -0.23 -17.51
C PRO A 115 8.69 1.09 -18.17
N PRO A 116 8.76 1.15 -19.51
CA PRO A 116 8.96 2.40 -20.23
C PRO A 116 7.98 3.49 -19.80
N GLY A 117 8.47 4.70 -19.55
CA GLY A 117 7.64 5.84 -19.11
C GLY A 117 7.26 5.83 -17.63
N PHE A 118 7.80 4.91 -16.83
CA PHE A 118 7.66 4.89 -15.36
C PHE A 118 8.97 5.21 -14.66
N VAL A 119 8.88 5.64 -13.41
CA VAL A 119 10.02 5.83 -12.50
C VAL A 119 9.73 5.12 -11.19
N ALA A 120 10.67 4.29 -10.75
CA ALA A 120 10.69 3.76 -9.39
C ALA A 120 11.44 4.72 -8.47
N THR A 121 10.86 5.08 -7.33
CA THR A 121 11.48 5.91 -6.30
C THR A 121 11.59 5.13 -5.01
N VAL A 122 12.78 5.10 -4.40
CA VAL A 122 12.99 4.48 -3.09
C VAL A 122 12.48 5.43 -2.01
N MET A 123 11.53 4.96 -1.20
CA MET A 123 11.00 5.71 -0.08
C MET A 123 11.94 5.64 1.12
N LYS A 124 11.68 6.49 2.13
CA LYS A 124 12.50 6.63 3.34
C LYS A 124 12.75 5.32 4.10
N LEU A 125 11.78 4.40 4.08
CA LEU A 125 11.83 3.11 4.76
C LEU A 125 12.25 1.94 3.85
N GLY A 126 12.51 2.21 2.57
CA GLY A 126 12.91 1.21 1.59
C GLY A 126 11.77 0.63 0.75
N ASP A 127 10.55 1.13 0.84
CA ASP A 127 9.52 0.79 -0.13
C ASP A 127 9.87 1.37 -1.51
N LEU A 128 9.45 0.71 -2.59
CA LEU A 128 9.55 1.25 -3.95
C LEU A 128 8.18 1.76 -4.39
N VAL A 129 8.10 3.05 -4.74
CA VAL A 129 6.92 3.64 -5.37
C VAL A 129 7.18 3.76 -6.86
N ILE A 130 6.36 3.12 -7.68
CA ILE A 130 6.44 3.18 -9.13
C ILE A 130 5.28 4.05 -9.62
N ALA A 131 5.62 5.12 -10.32
CA ALA A 131 4.65 6.04 -10.89
C ALA A 131 4.97 6.30 -12.37
N ARG A 132 3.92 6.51 -13.16
CA ARG A 132 4.07 6.96 -14.54
C ARG A 132 4.64 8.37 -14.52
N MET A 133 5.63 8.64 -15.36
CA MET A 133 6.05 10.02 -15.60
C MET A 133 4.85 10.73 -16.24
N SER A 134 4.36 11.79 -15.60
CA SER A 134 3.42 12.69 -16.24
C SER A 134 4.14 13.29 -17.44
N GLY A 135 3.78 12.84 -18.65
CA GLY A 135 4.13 13.57 -19.86
C GLY A 135 3.37 14.88 -19.84
N GLU A 136 4.05 16.00 -20.08
CA GLU A 136 3.37 17.11 -20.74
C GLU A 136 2.79 16.56 -22.04
N ALA A 137 1.47 16.74 -22.19
CA ALA A 137 0.73 16.42 -23.40
C ALA A 137 1.14 17.31 -24.56
#